data_AF-A0A2T4GIS7-F1
#
_entry.id   AF-A0A2T4GIS7-F1
#
_cell.length_a   1.000
_cell.length_b   1.000
_cell.length_c   1.000
_cell.angle_alpha   90.00
_cell.angle_beta   90.00
_cell.angle_gamma   90.00
#
_symmetry.space_group_name_H-M   'P 1'
#
loop_
_entity.id
_entity.type
_entity.pdbx_description
1 polymer ?
#
loop_
_entity_poly.entity_id
_entity_poly.type
_entity_poly.pdbx_seq_one_letter_code
_entity_poly.pdbx_strand_id
1 'polypeptide(L)'
;MRLLYAVPATCALIYRAKSRNSLTPAGIFAATLTAIAHAYHPWNLPFALLCIFFLAGTRVTHIKEGIKANYTVRSKGTSGGEGPRTHVQVLANSLMASVLSLLHANQLRKREAAFADPNTPDPTGSLCFSWGGDLLVIGIIANYAAVAADTFSSELGILSSGQPRLITSPTLRKVPRGTNGGVTLLGLGAGLLGSIIIVTASMLFLPSCTEESAQTPAGGAPWTMLERRKFMGFMVLWGALGSVLDSFLGGLFQRSVRDVRSGKIVEGEGGNRVLVAESAEGAAAHLKKEDVKEKSDDSAITDDHDAHAEVYNPKDKHRKSSFGDQRPSRTIENGWDLLDNNDVNFLMAAMMSVGGMAAASWYWDVPIQSVMGV
;
A
#
# COMPACT_ATOMS: atom_id res chain seq x y z
N MET A 1 16.04 16.17 10.86
CA MET A 1 15.33 16.38 12.13
C MET A 1 16.39 16.33 13.21
N ARG A 2 16.36 17.20 14.22
CA ARG A 2 17.30 17.07 15.33
C ARG A 2 17.03 15.74 16.04
N LEU A 3 18.06 14.93 16.23
CA LEU A 3 17.98 13.61 16.89
C LEU A 3 17.25 13.68 18.25
N LEU A 4 17.42 14.80 18.95
CA LEU A 4 16.74 15.11 20.22
C LEU A 4 15.21 14.97 20.16
N TYR A 5 14.58 15.30 19.02
CA TYR A 5 13.12 15.16 18.85
C TYR A 5 12.74 13.85 18.17
N ALA A 6 13.56 13.37 17.24
CA ALA A 6 13.28 12.17 16.47
C ALA A 6 13.29 10.90 17.34
N VAL A 7 14.24 10.78 18.28
CA VAL A 7 14.38 9.59 19.13
C VAL A 7 13.18 9.44 20.08
N PRO A 8 12.79 10.46 20.88
CA PRO A 8 11.59 10.35 21.73
C PRO A 8 10.31 10.11 20.93
N ALA A 9 10.16 10.76 19.77
CA ALA A 9 8.98 10.56 18.92
C ALA A 9 8.90 9.14 18.35
N THR A 10 10.03 8.58 17.91
CA THR A 10 10.13 7.19 17.44
C THR A 10 9.81 6.21 18.57
N CYS A 11 10.37 6.42 19.76
CA CYS A 11 10.05 5.62 20.94
C CYS A 11 8.56 5.69 21.30
N ALA A 12 7.94 6.87 21.23
CA ALA A 12 6.52 7.05 21.48
C ALA A 12 5.64 6.32 20.45
N LEU A 13 6.02 6.34 19.17
CA LEU A 13 5.33 5.58 18.12
C LEU A 13 5.43 4.08 18.35
N ILE A 14 6.63 3.57 18.67
CA ILE A 14 6.85 2.14 18.95
C ILE A 14 6.06 1.70 20.19
N TYR A 15 6.11 2.50 21.26
CA TYR A 15 5.33 2.25 22.48
C TYR A 15 3.84 2.22 22.19
N ARG A 16 3.33 3.17 21.38
CA ARG A 16 1.93 3.18 20.94
C ARG A 16 1.58 1.94 20.12
N ALA A 17 2.41 1.55 19.16
CA ALA A 17 2.18 0.39 18.32
C ALA A 17 2.12 -0.91 19.15
N LYS A 18 3.01 -1.04 20.15
CA LYS A 18 3.03 -2.17 21.07
C LYS A 18 1.84 -2.17 22.03
N SER A 19 1.54 -1.04 22.68
CA SER A 19 0.44 -0.94 23.65
C SER A 19 -0.94 -1.15 23.04
N ARG A 20 -1.08 -0.91 21.73
CA ARG A 20 -2.35 -1.07 21.00
C ARG A 20 -2.37 -2.30 20.09
N ASN A 21 -1.36 -3.18 20.16
CA ASN A 21 -1.20 -4.34 19.27
C ASN A 21 -1.44 -4.01 17.79
N SER A 22 -1.05 -2.81 17.34
CA SER A 22 -1.34 -2.34 15.98
C SER A 22 -0.42 -2.98 14.93
N LEU A 23 0.75 -3.45 15.36
CA LEU A 23 1.77 -4.08 14.51
C LEU A 23 2.22 -5.42 15.09
N THR A 24 2.54 -6.36 14.21
CA THR A 24 3.28 -7.59 14.57
C THR A 24 4.69 -7.26 15.08
N PRO A 25 5.39 -8.16 15.80
CA PRO A 25 6.79 -7.94 16.20
C PRO A 25 7.71 -7.60 15.02
N ALA A 26 7.59 -8.33 13.91
CA ALA A 26 8.30 -8.02 12.67
C ALA A 26 7.87 -6.67 12.08
N GLY A 27 6.57 -6.33 12.16
CA GLY A 27 6.04 -5.03 11.77
C GLY A 27 6.62 -3.88 12.58
N ILE A 28 6.82 -4.04 13.89
CA ILE A 28 7.48 -3.05 14.75
C ILE A 28 8.94 -2.84 14.31
N PHE A 29 9.65 -3.93 14.01
CA PHE A 29 11.03 -3.84 13.52
C PHE A 29 11.11 -3.07 12.20
N ALA A 30 10.28 -3.43 11.21
CA ALA A 30 10.19 -2.72 9.93
C ALA A 30 9.81 -1.24 10.12
N ALA A 31 8.82 -0.95 10.97
CA ALA A 31 8.39 0.42 11.26
C ALA A 31 9.50 1.24 11.95
N THR A 32 10.34 0.60 12.76
CA THR A 32 11.49 1.25 13.40
C THR A 32 12.54 1.62 12.35
N LEU A 33 12.86 0.71 11.43
CA LEU A 33 13.80 0.99 10.35
C LEU A 33 13.31 2.13 9.44
N THR A 34 12.03 2.10 9.06
CA THR A 34 11.45 3.17 8.23
C THR A 34 11.41 4.48 8.98
N ALA A 35 11.08 4.49 10.28
CA ALA A 35 11.15 5.69 11.12
C ALA A 35 12.57 6.28 11.20
N ILE A 36 13.60 5.45 11.36
CA ILE A 36 15.00 5.89 11.36
C ILE A 36 15.37 6.52 10.00
N ALA A 37 14.99 5.90 8.88
CA ALA A 37 15.25 6.43 7.55
C ALA A 37 14.61 7.82 7.33
N HIS A 38 13.38 8.02 7.82
CA HIS A 38 12.70 9.31 7.73
C HIS A 38 13.26 10.34 8.71
N ALA A 39 13.69 9.91 9.91
CA ALA A 39 14.31 10.77 10.92
C ALA A 39 15.71 11.26 10.53
N TYR A 40 16.45 10.49 9.73
CA TYR A 40 17.76 10.85 9.20
C TYR A 40 17.72 12.13 8.34
N HIS A 41 16.58 12.37 7.68
CA HIS A 41 16.37 13.50 6.80
C HIS A 41 16.48 14.85 7.54
N PRO A 42 17.25 15.85 7.06
CA PRO A 42 17.44 17.14 7.75
C PRO A 42 16.14 17.89 8.07
N TRP A 43 15.18 17.91 7.15
CA TRP A 43 13.85 18.48 7.39
C TRP A 43 12.93 17.52 8.15
N ASN A 44 12.02 18.08 8.95
CA ASN A 44 11.06 17.29 9.73
C ASN A 44 9.95 16.65 8.87
N LEU A 45 9.77 17.13 7.64
CA LEU A 45 8.67 16.75 6.75
C LEU A 45 8.49 15.24 6.61
N PRO A 46 9.48 14.42 6.17
CA PRO A 46 9.20 13.00 5.90
C PRO A 46 8.80 12.23 7.15
N PHE A 47 9.44 12.52 8.29
CA PHE A 47 9.10 11.90 9.57
C PHE A 47 7.71 12.32 10.06
N ALA A 48 7.34 13.60 9.90
CA ALA A 48 6.02 14.09 10.26
C ALA A 48 4.92 13.42 9.43
N LEU A 49 5.13 13.27 8.11
CA LEU A 49 4.17 12.58 7.23
C LEU A 49 4.00 11.11 7.60
N LEU A 50 5.10 10.40 7.91
CA LEU A 50 5.04 9.03 8.43
C LEU A 50 4.20 8.94 9.71
N CYS A 51 4.45 9.83 10.68
CA CYS A 51 3.69 9.88 11.93
C CYS A 51 2.20 10.10 11.68
N ILE A 52 1.87 11.09 10.84
CA ILE A 52 0.49 11.48 10.56
C ILE A 52 -0.23 10.37 9.81
N PHE A 53 0.39 9.77 8.80
CA PHE A 53 -0.15 8.61 8.10
C PHE A 53 -0.43 7.45 9.05
N PHE A 54 0.54 7.08 9.89
CA PHE A 54 0.37 5.99 10.85
C PHE A 54 -0.79 6.25 11.82
N LEU A 55 -0.83 7.45 12.42
CA LEU A 55 -1.86 7.81 13.40
C LEU A 55 -3.25 7.93 12.75
N ALA A 56 -3.35 8.58 11.59
CA ALA A 56 -4.58 8.78 10.86
C ALA A 56 -5.12 7.44 10.31
N GLY A 57 -4.27 6.65 9.66
CA GLY A 57 -4.60 5.33 9.17
C GLY A 57 -5.07 4.40 10.28
N THR A 58 -4.34 4.34 11.41
CA THR A 58 -4.75 3.54 12.58
C THR A 58 -6.12 3.97 13.11
N ARG A 59 -6.40 5.28 13.16
CA ARG A 59 -7.72 5.76 13.60
C ARG A 59 -8.83 5.29 12.66
N VAL A 60 -8.63 5.39 11.36
CA VAL A 60 -9.65 5.02 10.37
C VAL A 60 -9.89 3.51 10.34
N THR A 61 -8.86 2.68 10.52
CA THR A 61 -9.01 1.23 10.66
C THR A 61 -9.95 0.84 11.81
N HIS A 62 -9.91 1.57 12.94
CA HIS A 62 -10.79 1.28 14.08
C HIS A 62 -12.21 1.87 13.96
N ILE A 63 -12.51 2.67 12.94
CA ILE A 63 -13.87 3.21 12.77
C ILE A 63 -14.82 2.08 12.39
N LYS A 64 -15.80 1.80 13.26
CA LYS A 64 -16.87 0.81 13.06
C LYS A 64 -16.34 -0.60 12.71
N GLU A 65 -15.20 -0.99 13.26
CA GLU A 65 -14.54 -2.28 12.98
C GLU A 65 -15.46 -3.50 13.15
N GLY A 66 -16.31 -3.51 14.18
CA GLY A 66 -17.28 -4.59 14.41
C GLY A 66 -18.36 -4.72 13.33
N ILE A 67 -18.67 -3.62 12.63
CA ILE A 67 -19.59 -3.65 11.47
C ILE A 67 -18.84 -4.13 10.23
N LYS A 68 -17.59 -3.67 10.02
CA LYS A 68 -16.75 -4.05 8.88
C LYS A 68 -16.48 -5.55 8.83
N ALA A 69 -16.21 -6.16 9.99
CA ALA A 69 -15.98 -7.60 10.13
C ALA A 69 -17.15 -8.47 9.63
N ASN A 70 -18.36 -7.91 9.50
CA ASN A 70 -19.52 -8.63 8.98
C ASN A 70 -19.64 -8.60 7.45
N TYR A 71 -18.82 -7.82 6.73
CA TYR A 71 -18.92 -7.67 5.28
C TYR A 71 -18.05 -8.64 4.48
N THR A 72 -17.01 -9.22 5.09
CA THR A 72 -16.10 -10.18 4.46
C THR A 72 -15.93 -11.44 5.32
N VAL A 73 -15.32 -12.48 4.76
CA VAL A 73 -15.06 -13.76 5.43
C VAL A 73 -13.57 -14.05 5.38
N ARG A 74 -12.97 -14.50 6.49
CA ARG A 74 -11.53 -14.83 6.51
C ARG A 74 -11.29 -16.22 5.96
N SER A 75 -10.22 -16.39 5.18
CA SER A 75 -9.87 -17.66 4.53
C SER A 75 -9.68 -18.85 5.49
N LYS A 76 -9.28 -18.61 6.76
CA LYS A 76 -9.11 -19.63 7.82
C LYS A 76 -10.29 -19.76 8.79
N GLY A 77 -11.40 -19.06 8.56
CA GLY A 77 -12.60 -19.18 9.41
C GLY A 77 -12.45 -18.65 10.84
N THR A 78 -11.39 -17.89 11.14
CA THR A 78 -11.23 -17.20 12.42
C THR A 78 -12.21 -16.03 12.50
N SER A 79 -13.01 -15.99 13.57
CA SER A 79 -13.92 -14.89 13.88
C SER A 79 -13.14 -13.75 14.55
N GLY A 80 -13.10 -12.57 13.93
CA GLY A 80 -12.42 -11.39 14.48
C GLY A 80 -12.12 -10.33 13.41
N GLY A 81 -11.84 -9.09 13.86
CA GLY A 81 -11.40 -8.00 12.99
C GLY A 81 -10.02 -8.25 12.37
N GLU A 82 -9.56 -7.32 11.52
CA GLU A 82 -8.23 -7.41 10.91
C GLU A 82 -7.13 -7.44 12.00
N GLY A 83 -6.21 -8.40 11.90
CA GLY A 83 -5.12 -8.56 12.86
C GLY A 83 -4.06 -7.46 12.77
N PRO A 84 -3.04 -7.48 13.66
CA PRO A 84 -1.96 -6.50 13.64
C PRO A 84 -1.24 -6.46 12.28
N ARG A 85 -0.86 -5.27 11.80
CA ARG A 85 -0.23 -5.15 10.48
C ARG A 85 1.16 -5.79 10.45
N THR A 86 1.48 -6.41 9.32
CA THR A 86 2.75 -7.13 9.11
C THR A 86 3.88 -6.19 8.66
N HIS A 87 5.12 -6.69 8.68
CA HIS A 87 6.26 -5.97 8.11
C HIS A 87 6.10 -5.69 6.62
N VAL A 88 5.49 -6.61 5.87
CA VAL A 88 5.21 -6.43 4.44
C VAL A 88 4.23 -5.26 4.23
N GLN A 89 3.15 -5.19 5.01
CA GLN A 89 2.20 -4.06 4.97
C GLN A 89 2.85 -2.72 5.33
N VAL A 90 3.79 -2.72 6.28
CA VAL A 90 4.54 -1.50 6.65
C VAL A 90 5.44 -1.07 5.48
N LEU A 91 6.20 -1.98 4.91
CA LEU A 91 7.13 -1.68 3.81
C LEU A 91 6.39 -1.30 2.53
N ALA A 92 5.29 -1.97 2.20
CA ALA A 92 4.49 -1.66 1.01
C ALA A 92 4.06 -0.19 0.96
N ASN A 93 3.73 0.40 2.11
CA ASN A 93 3.28 1.79 2.17
C ASN A 93 4.41 2.82 2.34
N SER A 94 5.59 2.41 2.82
CA SER A 94 6.62 3.36 3.29
C SER A 94 8.01 3.19 2.67
N LEU A 95 8.30 2.06 2.00
CA LEU A 95 9.63 1.79 1.47
C LEU A 95 10.05 2.80 0.40
N MET A 96 9.16 3.15 -0.53
CA MET A 96 9.46 4.15 -1.56
C MET A 96 9.74 5.52 -0.93
N ALA A 97 8.88 5.99 -0.02
CA ALA A 97 9.13 7.22 0.73
C ALA A 97 10.43 7.19 1.54
N SER A 98 10.79 6.05 2.15
CA SER A 98 12.06 5.86 2.86
C SER A 98 13.25 6.05 1.91
N VAL A 99 13.24 5.42 0.74
CA VAL A 99 14.31 5.55 -0.26
C VAL A 99 14.43 7.01 -0.70
N LEU A 100 13.34 7.64 -1.10
CA LEU A 100 13.34 9.04 -1.53
C LEU A 100 13.81 9.99 -0.41
N SER A 101 13.43 9.72 0.84
CA SER A 101 13.88 10.50 2.00
C SER A 101 15.39 10.38 2.20
N LEU A 102 15.96 9.18 2.08
CA LEU A 102 17.42 9.01 2.22
C LEU A 102 18.18 9.69 1.07
N LEU A 103 17.69 9.58 -0.16
CA LEU A 103 18.27 10.25 -1.32
C LEU A 103 18.26 11.78 -1.15
N HIS A 104 17.12 12.35 -0.73
CA HIS A 104 17.01 13.79 -0.55
C HIS A 104 17.82 14.28 0.65
N ALA A 105 17.92 13.47 1.72
CA ALA A 105 18.79 13.78 2.85
C ALA A 105 20.26 13.88 2.43
N ASN A 106 20.72 12.96 1.57
CA ASN A 106 22.08 12.98 1.04
C ASN A 106 22.30 14.21 0.14
N GLN A 107 21.33 14.54 -0.71
CA GLN A 107 21.36 15.72 -1.56
C GLN A 107 21.51 17.01 -0.75
N LEU A 108 20.71 17.18 0.30
CA LEU A 108 20.80 18.35 1.19
C LEU A 108 22.14 18.44 1.91
N ARG A 109 22.69 17.33 2.39
CA ARG A 109 24.00 17.31 3.08
C ARG A 109 25.15 17.67 2.14
N LYS A 110 25.09 17.23 0.88
CA LYS A 110 26.11 17.60 -0.12
C LYS A 110 26.04 19.08 -0.47
N ARG A 111 24.83 19.64 -0.60
CA ARG A 111 24.64 21.09 -0.75
C ARG A 111 25.18 21.85 0.46
N GLU A 112 24.86 21.41 1.67
CA GLU A 112 25.36 22.02 2.91
C GLU A 112 26.88 22.01 2.98
N ALA A 113 27.53 20.89 2.62
CA ALA A 113 28.98 20.79 2.54
C ALA A 113 29.58 21.73 1.47
N ALA A 114 28.95 21.81 0.29
CA ALA A 114 29.37 22.71 -0.79
C ALA A 114 29.27 24.19 -0.38
N PHE A 115 28.21 24.59 0.35
CA PHE A 115 28.09 25.94 0.90
C PHE A 115 29.06 26.24 2.04
N ALA A 116 29.55 25.21 2.75
CA ALA A 116 30.49 25.37 3.85
C ALA A 116 31.97 25.37 3.41
N ASP A 117 32.29 24.83 2.22
CA ASP A 117 33.65 24.76 1.68
C ASP A 117 34.01 26.05 0.91
N PRO A 118 34.98 26.86 1.40
CA PRO A 118 35.41 28.08 0.71
C PRO A 118 36.02 27.84 -0.68
N ASN A 119 36.42 26.61 -0.99
CA ASN A 119 37.05 26.26 -2.26
C ASN A 119 36.07 25.79 -3.33
N THR A 120 34.80 25.59 -2.98
CA THR A 120 33.78 25.20 -3.95
C THR A 120 33.33 26.44 -4.74
N PRO A 121 33.60 26.51 -6.06
CA PRO A 121 33.16 27.65 -6.85
C PRO A 121 31.64 27.60 -7.06
N ASP A 122 30.97 28.72 -6.76
CA ASP A 122 29.54 28.98 -7.01
C ASP A 122 28.60 27.80 -6.67
N PRO A 123 28.49 27.40 -5.39
CA PRO A 123 27.60 26.31 -4.98
C PRO A 123 26.15 26.60 -5.38
N THR A 124 25.52 25.64 -6.08
CA THR A 124 24.16 25.76 -6.61
C THR A 124 23.12 24.99 -5.79
N GLY A 125 21.88 25.46 -5.80
CA GLY A 125 20.73 24.81 -5.14
C GLY A 125 20.33 25.51 -3.85
N SER A 126 19.35 24.95 -3.13
CA SER A 126 18.84 25.54 -1.90
C SER A 126 18.74 24.53 -0.76
N LEU A 127 18.83 25.02 0.48
CA LEU A 127 18.61 24.24 1.70
C LEU A 127 17.16 24.35 2.23
N CYS A 128 16.38 25.28 1.66
CA CYS A 128 14.93 25.38 1.78
C CYS A 128 14.27 24.92 0.48
N PHE A 129 12.98 24.60 0.54
CA PHE A 129 12.23 24.19 -0.64
C PHE A 129 11.74 25.42 -1.42
N SER A 130 12.37 25.72 -2.55
CA SER A 130 11.96 26.80 -3.46
C SER A 130 10.84 26.36 -4.40
N TRP A 131 10.19 27.32 -5.07
CA TRP A 131 9.31 26.98 -6.19
C TRP A 131 10.12 26.33 -7.32
N GLY A 132 9.59 25.30 -7.98
CA GLY A 132 10.36 24.48 -8.91
C GLY A 132 11.43 23.61 -8.24
N GLY A 133 11.33 23.41 -6.93
CA GLY A 133 12.34 22.77 -6.09
C GLY A 133 12.50 21.26 -6.28
N ASP A 134 12.89 20.58 -5.21
CA ASP A 134 13.41 19.21 -5.29
C ASP A 134 12.34 18.16 -5.63
N LEU A 135 12.50 17.52 -6.78
CA LEU A 135 11.58 16.46 -7.26
C LEU A 135 11.41 15.35 -6.22
N LEU A 136 12.48 14.95 -5.53
CA LEU A 136 12.43 13.91 -4.49
C LEU A 136 11.39 14.22 -3.39
N VAL A 137 11.23 15.48 -3.00
CA VAL A 137 10.24 15.91 -2.01
C VAL A 137 8.82 15.74 -2.54
N ILE A 138 8.62 16.01 -3.82
CA ILE A 138 7.34 15.75 -4.50
C ILE A 138 6.99 14.26 -4.41
N GLY A 139 7.96 13.40 -4.70
CA GLY A 139 7.78 11.95 -4.60
C GLY A 139 7.44 11.47 -3.18
N ILE A 140 8.05 12.06 -2.15
CA ILE A 140 7.77 11.75 -0.74
C ILE A 140 6.34 12.15 -0.37
N ILE A 141 5.93 13.39 -0.71
CA ILE A 141 4.57 13.88 -0.42
C ILE A 141 3.54 13.07 -1.20
N ALA A 142 3.79 12.79 -2.49
CA ALA A 142 2.93 11.99 -3.35
C ALA A 142 2.75 10.57 -2.81
N ASN A 143 3.82 9.92 -2.31
CA ASN A 143 3.73 8.62 -1.66
C ASN A 143 2.69 8.65 -0.55
N TYR A 144 2.90 9.51 0.45
CA TYR A 144 2.08 9.56 1.65
C TYR A 144 0.64 10.00 1.34
N ALA A 145 0.46 10.93 0.40
CA ALA A 145 -0.87 11.37 0.01
C ALA A 145 -1.65 10.24 -0.67
N ALA A 146 -0.99 9.47 -1.55
CA ALA A 146 -1.58 8.33 -2.23
C ALA A 146 -1.90 7.17 -1.28
N VAL A 147 -0.96 6.73 -0.42
CA VAL A 147 -1.22 5.63 0.53
C VAL A 147 -2.23 6.02 1.61
N ALA A 148 -2.29 7.29 2.00
CA ALA A 148 -3.34 7.78 2.90
C ALA A 148 -4.70 7.82 2.21
N ALA A 149 -4.77 8.27 0.96
CA ALA A 149 -6.00 8.27 0.18
C ALA A 149 -6.53 6.84 -0.01
N ASP A 150 -5.65 5.90 -0.35
CA ASP A 150 -6.01 4.50 -0.48
C ASP A 150 -6.50 3.90 0.84
N THR A 151 -5.73 4.07 1.93
CA THR A 151 -6.12 3.58 3.26
C THR A 151 -7.48 4.13 3.69
N PHE A 152 -7.73 5.42 3.49
CA PHE A 152 -9.02 6.01 3.86
C PHE A 152 -10.16 5.51 2.96
N SER A 153 -9.90 5.37 1.67
CA SER A 153 -10.86 4.90 0.68
C SER A 153 -11.32 3.46 0.97
N SER A 154 -10.38 2.55 1.23
CA SER A 154 -10.69 1.14 1.51
C SER A 154 -11.39 0.97 2.86
N GLU A 155 -10.87 1.61 3.91
CA GLU A 155 -11.34 1.44 5.28
C GLU A 155 -12.71 2.08 5.56
N LEU A 156 -13.00 3.22 4.94
CA LEU A 156 -14.30 3.87 5.06
C LEU A 156 -15.24 3.45 3.93
N GLY A 157 -14.74 3.24 2.71
CA GLY A 157 -15.55 2.92 1.54
C GLY A 157 -16.36 1.63 1.70
N ILE A 158 -15.86 0.65 2.44
CA ILE A 158 -16.59 -0.59 2.74
C ILE A 158 -17.89 -0.33 3.54
N LEU A 159 -17.96 0.78 4.28
CA LEU A 159 -19.14 1.19 5.05
C LEU A 159 -20.21 1.90 4.19
N SER A 160 -19.96 2.09 2.89
CA SER A 160 -20.92 2.74 1.99
C SER A 160 -22.24 1.97 1.94
N SER A 161 -23.37 2.69 2.00
CA SER A 161 -24.70 2.10 1.86
C SER A 161 -24.95 1.52 0.46
N GLY A 162 -24.36 2.13 -0.57
CA GLY A 162 -24.40 1.64 -1.95
C GLY A 162 -23.50 0.42 -2.17
N GLN A 163 -23.84 -0.41 -3.15
CA GLN A 163 -22.95 -1.48 -3.59
C GLN A 163 -21.76 -0.91 -4.37
N PRO A 164 -20.52 -1.38 -4.10
CA PRO A 164 -19.35 -1.00 -4.87
C PRO A 164 -19.50 -1.33 -6.36
N ARG A 165 -18.82 -0.57 -7.20
CA ARG A 165 -18.76 -0.79 -8.65
C ARG A 165 -17.34 -1.14 -9.06
N LEU A 166 -17.18 -2.16 -9.89
CA LEU A 166 -15.86 -2.59 -10.33
C LEU A 166 -15.29 -1.60 -11.36
N ILE A 167 -14.19 -0.93 -11.02
CA ILE A 167 -13.60 0.14 -11.85
C ILE A 167 -13.05 -0.37 -13.19
N THR A 168 -12.59 -1.62 -13.23
CA THR A 168 -12.05 -2.25 -14.45
C THR A 168 -13.14 -2.79 -15.36
N SER A 169 -14.40 -2.76 -14.93
CA SER A 169 -15.54 -3.19 -15.74
C SER A 169 -16.03 -2.04 -16.62
N PRO A 170 -16.14 -2.22 -17.96
CA PRO A 170 -16.65 -1.18 -18.86
C PRO A 170 -18.06 -0.69 -18.50
N THR A 171 -18.87 -1.54 -17.86
CA THR A 171 -20.24 -1.22 -17.46
C THR A 171 -20.36 -0.75 -16.00
N LEU A 172 -19.23 -0.64 -15.28
CA LEU A 172 -19.18 -0.35 -13.84
C LEU A 172 -20.18 -1.22 -13.05
N ARG A 173 -20.15 -2.53 -13.34
CA ARG A 173 -21.05 -3.52 -12.73
C ARG A 173 -20.92 -3.50 -11.21
N LYS A 174 -22.02 -3.77 -10.52
CA LYS A 174 -22.03 -3.88 -9.06
C LYS A 174 -21.31 -5.16 -8.63
N VAL A 175 -20.53 -5.06 -7.56
CA VAL A 175 -19.79 -6.18 -6.96
C VAL A 175 -20.01 -6.24 -5.45
N PRO A 176 -19.81 -7.40 -4.82
CA PRO A 176 -19.87 -7.52 -3.37
C PRO A 176 -18.89 -6.58 -2.65
N ARG A 177 -19.19 -6.25 -1.39
CA ARG A 177 -18.26 -5.47 -0.54
C ARG A 177 -16.97 -6.25 -0.29
N GLY A 178 -15.85 -5.53 -0.27
CA GLY A 178 -14.51 -6.11 -0.14
C GLY A 178 -13.91 -6.63 -1.45
N THR A 179 -14.59 -6.44 -2.59
CA THR A 179 -14.03 -6.83 -3.90
C THR A 179 -12.89 -5.89 -4.27
N ASN A 180 -11.72 -6.43 -4.60
CA ASN A 180 -10.58 -5.65 -5.10
C ASN A 180 -10.97 -4.92 -6.39
N GLY A 181 -10.76 -3.60 -6.40
CA GLY A 181 -11.20 -2.69 -7.46
C GLY A 181 -12.67 -2.26 -7.42
N GLY A 182 -13.41 -2.63 -6.36
CA GLY A 182 -14.74 -2.12 -6.08
C GLY A 182 -14.70 -0.72 -5.48
N VAL A 183 -15.11 0.30 -6.24
CA VAL A 183 -15.13 1.69 -5.79
C VAL A 183 -16.52 2.14 -5.33
N THR A 184 -16.56 3.02 -4.33
CA THR A 184 -17.78 3.69 -3.85
C THR A 184 -17.57 5.20 -3.77
N LEU A 185 -18.63 6.00 -3.87
CA LEU A 185 -18.54 7.46 -3.71
C LEU A 185 -18.02 7.86 -2.32
N LEU A 186 -18.40 7.11 -1.29
CA LEU A 186 -17.91 7.33 0.07
C LEU A 186 -16.42 7.02 0.17
N GLY A 187 -15.94 5.94 -0.47
CA GLY A 187 -14.51 5.61 -0.55
C GLY A 187 -13.72 6.70 -1.26
N LEU A 188 -14.19 7.18 -2.42
CA LEU A 188 -13.53 8.29 -3.15
C LEU A 188 -13.46 9.58 -2.31
N GLY A 189 -14.56 9.94 -1.63
CA GLY A 189 -14.58 11.10 -0.74
C GLY A 189 -13.67 10.93 0.49
N ALA A 190 -13.62 9.73 1.06
CA ALA A 190 -12.70 9.40 2.15
C ALA A 190 -11.24 9.46 1.69
N GLY A 191 -10.93 8.96 0.49
CA GLY A 191 -9.58 9.04 -0.08
C GLY A 191 -9.15 10.48 -0.35
N LEU A 192 -10.04 11.33 -0.85
CA LEU A 192 -9.79 12.76 -0.98
C LEU A 192 -9.46 13.40 0.39
N LEU A 193 -10.20 13.05 1.44
CA LEU A 193 -9.92 13.52 2.80
C LEU A 193 -8.54 13.05 3.30
N GLY A 194 -8.18 11.79 3.07
CA GLY A 194 -6.85 11.26 3.41
C GLY A 194 -5.71 12.04 2.74
N SER A 195 -5.88 12.34 1.45
CA SER A 195 -4.94 13.17 0.68
C SER A 195 -4.86 14.60 1.25
N ILE A 196 -6.00 15.24 1.52
CA ILE A 196 -6.06 16.59 2.12
C ILE A 196 -5.30 16.65 3.45
N ILE A 197 -5.45 15.65 4.32
CA ILE A 197 -4.75 15.60 5.61
C ILE A 197 -3.23 15.60 5.41
N ILE A 198 -2.73 14.75 4.51
CA ILE A 198 -1.29 14.64 4.24
C ILE A 198 -0.75 15.89 3.56
N VAL A 199 -1.45 16.45 2.58
CA VAL A 199 -0.99 17.64 1.87
C VAL A 199 -1.01 18.86 2.79
N THR A 200 -2.04 19.00 3.64
CA THR A 200 -2.08 20.07 4.64
C THR A 200 -0.92 19.95 5.63
N ALA A 201 -0.65 18.73 6.11
CA ALA A 201 0.53 18.47 6.94
C ALA A 201 1.82 18.80 6.21
N SER A 202 1.92 18.47 4.93
CA SER A 202 3.08 18.78 4.10
C SER A 202 3.31 20.29 4.05
N MET A 203 2.28 21.08 3.81
CA MET A 203 2.38 22.54 3.78
C MET A 203 2.77 23.16 5.13
N LEU A 204 2.48 22.48 6.24
CA LEU A 204 2.88 22.92 7.59
C LEU A 204 4.35 22.58 7.91
N PHE A 205 4.82 21.41 7.49
CA PHE A 205 6.16 20.91 7.84
C PHE A 205 7.21 21.10 6.74
N LEU A 206 6.83 21.54 5.54
CA LEU A 206 7.73 21.85 4.44
C LEU A 206 8.47 23.17 4.75
N PRO A 207 9.81 23.17 4.82
CA PRO A 207 10.59 24.39 5.02
C PRO A 207 10.69 25.16 3.69
N SER A 208 9.59 25.82 3.29
CA SER A 208 9.56 26.64 2.09
C SER A 208 10.47 27.86 2.22
N CYS A 209 11.16 28.24 1.15
CA CYS A 209 11.96 29.46 1.15
C CYS A 209 11.10 30.70 1.43
N THR A 210 11.65 31.60 2.23
CA THR A 210 11.10 32.91 2.61
C THR A 210 11.94 34.04 2.01
N GLU A 211 11.42 35.27 2.04
CA GLU A 211 12.14 36.47 1.61
C GLU A 211 13.49 36.64 2.33
N GLU A 212 13.56 36.28 3.61
CA GLU A 212 14.81 36.30 4.38
C GLU A 212 15.80 35.24 3.87
N SER A 213 15.34 34.01 3.64
CA SER A 213 16.20 32.96 3.11
C SER A 213 16.74 33.28 1.72
N ALA A 214 15.97 34.00 0.89
CA ALA A 214 16.36 34.39 -0.46
C ALA A 214 17.58 35.32 -0.50
N GLN A 215 17.90 36.00 0.61
CA GLN A 215 19.08 36.85 0.76
C GLN A 215 20.34 36.05 1.11
N THR A 216 20.20 34.78 1.47
CA THR A 216 21.32 33.90 1.82
C THR A 216 21.82 33.13 0.58
N PRO A 217 23.11 32.79 0.49
CA PRO A 217 23.65 31.99 -0.62
C PRO A 217 22.96 30.62 -0.77
N ALA A 218 22.46 30.05 0.33
CA ALA A 218 21.77 28.76 0.35
C ALA A 218 20.23 28.87 0.19
N GLY A 219 19.75 30.07 -0.13
CA GLY A 219 18.36 30.42 -0.32
C GLY A 219 17.79 30.06 -1.68
N GLY A 220 16.48 30.22 -1.83
CA GLY A 220 15.81 30.08 -3.12
C GLY A 220 14.59 30.99 -3.21
N ALA A 221 13.95 31.03 -4.38
CA ALA A 221 12.80 31.89 -4.62
C ALA A 221 11.65 31.57 -3.64
N PRO A 222 11.11 32.59 -2.95
CA PRO A 222 9.98 32.41 -2.05
C PRO A 222 8.72 32.08 -2.84
N TRP A 223 7.83 31.31 -2.22
CA TRP A 223 6.58 30.92 -2.86
C TRP A 223 5.53 32.02 -2.76
N THR A 224 4.94 32.37 -3.90
CA THR A 224 3.73 33.19 -3.95
C THR A 224 2.51 32.42 -3.41
N MET A 225 1.47 33.15 -3.00
CA MET A 225 0.21 32.53 -2.55
C MET A 225 -0.47 31.70 -3.66
N LEU A 226 -0.34 32.12 -4.91
CA LEU A 226 -0.89 31.38 -6.05
C LEU A 226 -0.17 30.04 -6.24
N GLU A 227 1.15 30.04 -6.16
CA GLU A 227 1.99 28.84 -6.24
C GLU A 227 1.70 27.85 -5.12
N ARG A 228 1.54 28.34 -3.87
CA ARG A 228 1.12 27.52 -2.73
C ARG A 228 -0.21 26.81 -2.99
N ARG A 229 -1.21 27.55 -3.52
CA ARG A 229 -2.53 26.99 -3.85
C ARG A 229 -2.45 25.99 -5.00
N LYS A 230 -1.69 26.31 -6.06
CA LYS A 230 -1.49 25.41 -7.21
C LYS A 230 -0.87 24.09 -6.78
N PHE A 231 0.21 24.16 -5.99
CA PHE A 231 0.87 22.98 -5.45
C PHE A 231 -0.06 22.14 -4.57
N MET A 232 -0.74 22.80 -3.62
CA MET A 232 -1.64 22.12 -2.70
C MET A 232 -2.79 21.43 -3.46
N GLY A 233 -3.40 22.12 -4.42
CA GLY A 233 -4.45 21.55 -5.28
C GLY A 233 -3.95 20.37 -6.11
N PHE A 234 -2.79 20.53 -6.75
CA PHE A 234 -2.14 19.45 -7.52
C PHE A 234 -1.88 18.22 -6.66
N MET A 235 -1.21 18.38 -5.51
CA MET A 235 -0.86 17.25 -4.64
C MET A 235 -2.09 16.57 -4.02
N VAL A 236 -3.15 17.33 -3.71
CA VAL A 236 -4.41 16.75 -3.22
C VAL A 236 -5.04 15.85 -4.27
N LEU A 237 -5.17 16.37 -5.49
CA LEU A 237 -5.74 15.62 -6.61
C LEU A 237 -4.87 14.42 -6.97
N TRP A 238 -3.54 14.60 -7.03
CA TRP A 238 -2.60 13.53 -7.29
C TRP A 238 -2.68 12.44 -6.23
N GLY A 239 -2.68 12.78 -4.94
CA GLY A 239 -2.87 11.80 -3.87
C GLY A 239 -4.22 11.07 -3.96
N ALA A 240 -5.32 11.77 -4.27
CA ALA A 240 -6.63 11.15 -4.42
C ALA A 240 -6.69 10.18 -5.61
N LEU A 241 -5.97 10.45 -6.70
CA LEU A 241 -5.82 9.51 -7.82
C LEU A 241 -5.11 8.22 -7.40
N GLY A 242 -4.33 8.23 -6.33
CA GLY A 242 -3.67 7.03 -5.79
C GLY A 242 -4.65 5.92 -5.42
N SER A 243 -5.78 6.24 -4.78
CA SER A 243 -6.80 5.23 -4.44
C SER A 243 -7.55 4.70 -5.68
N VAL A 244 -7.67 5.53 -6.71
CA VAL A 244 -8.24 5.13 -8.00
C VAL A 244 -7.29 4.19 -8.74
N LEU A 245 -5.99 4.50 -8.73
CA LEU A 245 -4.95 3.64 -9.29
C LEU A 245 -4.88 2.30 -8.54
N ASP A 246 -4.91 2.33 -7.21
CA ASP A 246 -4.96 1.11 -6.38
C ASP A 246 -6.15 0.23 -6.77
N SER A 247 -7.35 0.83 -6.84
CA SER A 247 -8.56 0.11 -7.26
C SER A 247 -8.44 -0.46 -8.68
N PHE A 248 -7.81 0.27 -9.60
CA PHE A 248 -7.62 -0.21 -10.97
C PHE A 248 -6.63 -1.38 -11.02
N LEU A 249 -5.46 -1.25 -10.38
CA LEU A 249 -4.45 -2.30 -10.28
C LEU A 249 -4.99 -3.53 -9.55
N GLY A 250 -5.71 -3.33 -8.45
CA GLY A 250 -6.34 -4.39 -7.69
C GLY A 250 -7.44 -5.10 -8.48
N GLY A 251 -8.28 -4.35 -9.20
CA GLY A 251 -9.31 -4.91 -10.05
C GLY A 251 -8.79 -5.75 -11.22
N LEU A 252 -7.58 -5.46 -11.70
CA LEU A 252 -6.90 -6.19 -12.78
C LEU A 252 -6.08 -7.37 -12.26
N PHE A 253 -5.19 -7.12 -11.30
CA PHE A 253 -4.12 -8.03 -10.92
C PHE A 253 -4.40 -8.85 -9.67
N GLN A 254 -5.30 -8.40 -8.78
CA GLN A 254 -5.63 -9.13 -7.57
C GLN A 254 -6.87 -9.99 -7.76
N ARG A 255 -6.79 -11.24 -7.34
CA ARG A 255 -7.95 -12.13 -7.35
C ARG A 255 -8.87 -11.83 -6.17
N SER A 256 -10.12 -11.51 -6.46
CA SER A 256 -11.18 -11.51 -5.44
C SER A 256 -11.93 -12.83 -5.48
N VAL A 257 -12.06 -13.48 -4.32
CA VAL A 257 -12.75 -14.76 -4.18
C VAL A 257 -14.02 -14.55 -3.40
N ARG A 258 -15.15 -15.05 -3.89
CA ARG A 258 -16.45 -14.98 -3.25
C ARG A 258 -16.83 -16.34 -2.67
N ASP A 259 -17.29 -16.36 -1.43
CA ASP A 259 -17.89 -17.54 -0.82
C ASP A 259 -19.34 -17.70 -1.34
N VAL A 260 -19.65 -18.87 -1.90
CA VAL A 260 -20.93 -19.10 -2.60
C VAL A 260 -22.11 -19.11 -1.63
N ARG A 261 -21.90 -19.55 -0.38
CA ARG A 261 -22.96 -19.67 0.63
C ARG A 261 -23.36 -18.33 1.21
N SER A 262 -22.38 -17.52 1.63
CA SER A 262 -22.61 -16.21 2.23
C SER A 262 -22.73 -15.09 1.20
N GLY A 263 -22.22 -15.30 -0.01
CA GLY A 263 -22.13 -14.29 -1.05
C GLY A 263 -21.10 -13.19 -0.76
N LYS A 264 -20.28 -13.34 0.29
CA LYS A 264 -19.28 -12.36 0.75
C LYS A 264 -17.91 -12.64 0.15
N ILE A 265 -17.06 -11.62 0.08
CA ILE A 265 -15.67 -11.79 -0.34
C ILE A 265 -14.85 -12.44 0.76
N VAL A 266 -13.99 -13.36 0.36
CA VAL A 266 -13.02 -14.05 1.19
C VAL A 266 -11.71 -13.27 1.15
N GLU A 267 -11.19 -12.90 2.32
CA GLU A 267 -9.90 -12.21 2.47
C GLU A 267 -8.80 -13.18 2.91
N GLY A 268 -7.61 -13.00 2.36
CA GLY A 268 -6.40 -13.66 2.85
C GLY A 268 -5.82 -12.95 4.07
N GLU A 269 -5.14 -13.69 4.94
CA GLU A 269 -4.51 -13.11 6.12
C GLU A 269 -3.32 -12.22 5.73
N GLY A 270 -3.24 -11.02 6.32
CA GLY A 270 -2.11 -10.11 6.11
C GLY A 270 -1.95 -9.60 4.67
N GLY A 271 -3.03 -9.65 3.87
CA GLY A 271 -3.02 -9.25 2.46
C GLY A 271 -2.60 -10.34 1.47
N ASN A 272 -2.41 -11.58 1.93
CA ASN A 272 -2.02 -12.71 1.09
C ASN A 272 -3.15 -13.18 0.15
N ARG A 273 -2.79 -13.96 -0.87
CA ARG A 273 -3.74 -14.55 -1.83
C ARG A 273 -4.63 -15.62 -1.18
N VAL A 274 -5.87 -15.71 -1.67
CA VAL A 274 -6.83 -16.73 -1.21
C VAL A 274 -6.73 -17.96 -2.09
N LEU A 275 -6.44 -19.11 -1.47
CA LEU A 275 -6.45 -20.39 -2.16
C LEU A 275 -7.88 -20.79 -2.55
N VAL A 276 -8.06 -21.14 -3.82
CA VAL A 276 -9.27 -21.74 -4.37
C VAL A 276 -8.89 -23.14 -4.84
N ALA A 277 -9.73 -24.14 -4.56
CA ALA A 277 -9.54 -25.48 -5.14
C ALA A 277 -9.52 -25.35 -6.67
N GLU A 278 -8.53 -25.95 -7.34
CA GLU A 278 -8.46 -25.95 -8.79
C GLU A 278 -9.76 -26.50 -9.37
N SER A 279 -10.24 -25.90 -10.47
CA SER A 279 -11.33 -26.49 -11.24
C SER A 279 -10.91 -27.88 -11.71
N ALA A 280 -11.88 -28.79 -11.87
CA ALA A 280 -11.62 -30.14 -12.39
C ALA A 280 -10.86 -30.14 -13.73
N GLU A 281 -10.95 -29.05 -14.50
CA GLU A 281 -10.21 -28.81 -15.75
C GLU A 281 -8.71 -28.51 -15.51
N GLY A 282 -8.35 -27.80 -14.43
CA GLY A 282 -6.96 -27.58 -14.04
C GLY A 282 -6.30 -28.85 -13.51
N ALA A 283 -7.04 -29.61 -12.70
CA ALA A 283 -6.60 -30.92 -12.23
C ALA A 283 -6.39 -31.92 -13.39
N ALA A 284 -7.27 -31.92 -14.40
CA ALA A 284 -7.13 -32.76 -15.60
C ALA A 284 -5.94 -32.35 -16.49
N ALA A 285 -5.60 -31.06 -16.54
CA ALA A 285 -4.43 -30.56 -17.27
C ALA A 285 -3.11 -30.92 -16.56
N HIS A 286 -3.11 -30.99 -15.22
CA HIS A 286 -1.96 -31.42 -14.43
C HIS A 286 -1.76 -32.95 -14.47
N LEU A 287 -2.85 -33.73 -14.45
CA LEU A 287 -2.82 -35.19 -14.62
C LEU A 287 -2.31 -35.60 -16.01
N LYS A 288 -2.71 -34.90 -17.07
CA LYS A 288 -2.16 -35.13 -18.43
C LYS A 288 -0.64 -34.86 -18.55
N LYS A 289 -0.04 -34.12 -17.62
CA LYS A 289 1.41 -33.87 -17.58
C LYS A 289 2.17 -34.93 -16.78
N GLU A 290 1.53 -35.60 -15.82
CA GLU A 290 2.13 -36.69 -15.05
C GLU A 290 2.00 -38.06 -15.75
N ASP A 291 0.92 -38.30 -16.49
CA ASP A 291 0.66 -39.59 -17.18
C ASP A 291 1.57 -39.88 -18.40
N VAL A 292 2.47 -38.96 -18.78
CA VAL A 292 3.45 -39.22 -19.86
C VAL A 292 4.73 -39.89 -19.33
N LYS A 293 4.87 -40.09 -18.01
CA LYS A 293 6.16 -40.55 -17.43
C LYS A 293 6.18 -41.90 -16.72
N GLU A 294 5.09 -42.67 -16.72
CA GLU A 294 5.17 -44.07 -16.25
C GLU A 294 4.45 -45.01 -17.21
N LYS A 295 5.26 -45.78 -17.95
CA LYS A 295 4.84 -46.96 -18.71
C LYS A 295 5.78 -48.10 -18.35
N SER A 296 5.24 -49.08 -17.61
CA SER A 296 5.68 -50.45 -17.28
C SER A 296 5.31 -50.69 -15.81
N ASP A 297 4.56 -51.70 -15.39
CA ASP A 297 4.57 -53.08 -15.85
C ASP A 297 3.28 -53.81 -15.43
N ASP A 298 3.10 -54.98 -16.01
CA ASP A 298 1.93 -55.85 -16.00
C ASP A 298 1.70 -56.62 -14.67
N SER A 299 0.45 -57.01 -14.43
CA SER A 299 -0.03 -58.28 -13.82
C SER A 299 -1.27 -58.15 -12.91
N ALA A 300 -2.20 -59.06 -13.17
CA ALA A 300 -3.54 -59.21 -12.59
C ALA A 300 -3.57 -60.03 -11.28
N ILE A 301 -4.64 -59.88 -10.49
CA ILE A 301 -5.59 -60.94 -10.01
C ILE A 301 -6.54 -60.38 -8.93
N THR A 302 -7.76 -60.89 -8.97
CA THR A 302 -9.01 -60.62 -8.21
C THR A 302 -9.01 -61.15 -6.76
N ASP A 303 -9.75 -60.52 -5.84
CA ASP A 303 -10.98 -61.08 -5.19
C ASP A 303 -11.50 -60.26 -3.99
N ASP A 304 -12.82 -60.37 -3.77
CA ASP A 304 -13.67 -59.81 -2.72
C ASP A 304 -13.34 -60.28 -1.28
N HIS A 305 -13.53 -59.39 -0.27
CA HIS A 305 -14.44 -59.58 0.89
C HIS A 305 -14.18 -58.59 2.05
N ASP A 306 -15.28 -58.02 2.53
CA ASP A 306 -15.68 -57.60 3.90
C ASP A 306 -14.83 -56.69 4.81
N ALA A 307 -15.55 -55.65 5.25
CA ALA A 307 -15.60 -54.98 6.56
C ALA A 307 -14.40 -55.13 7.52
N HIS A 308 -13.78 -54.00 7.87
CA HIS A 308 -13.72 -53.46 9.24
C HIS A 308 -13.08 -52.06 9.20
N ALA A 309 -13.56 -51.16 10.06
CA ALA A 309 -13.18 -49.76 10.13
C ALA A 309 -11.70 -49.58 10.51
N GLU A 310 -10.97 -48.77 9.74
CA GLU A 310 -9.79 -48.07 10.25
C GLU A 310 -9.79 -46.59 9.90
N VAL A 311 -9.44 -45.83 10.93
CA VAL A 311 -9.46 -44.39 11.07
C VAL A 311 -8.28 -43.79 10.30
N TYR A 312 -8.58 -42.80 9.45
CA TYR A 312 -7.63 -41.81 8.93
C TYR A 312 -6.38 -42.36 8.21
N ASN A 313 -6.45 -42.41 6.87
CA ASN A 313 -5.30 -42.61 6.01
C ASN A 313 -4.93 -41.32 5.26
N PRO A 314 -3.78 -40.68 5.54
CA PRO A 314 -3.37 -39.43 4.89
C PRO A 314 -2.93 -39.59 3.42
N LYS A 315 -2.94 -40.82 2.86
CA LYS A 315 -2.52 -41.10 1.47
C LYS A 315 -3.68 -41.26 0.48
N ASP A 316 -4.92 -41.15 0.92
CA ASP A 316 -6.08 -41.33 0.06
C ASP A 316 -6.35 -40.07 -0.80
N LYS A 317 -6.02 -40.15 -2.10
CA LYS A 317 -6.19 -39.07 -3.08
C LYS A 317 -7.63 -38.95 -3.61
N HIS A 318 -8.53 -39.86 -3.26
CA HIS A 318 -9.93 -39.85 -3.71
C HIS A 318 -10.91 -39.37 -2.63
N ARG A 319 -10.63 -38.21 -2.02
CA ARG A 319 -11.56 -37.61 -1.07
C ARG A 319 -12.76 -37.00 -1.79
N LYS A 320 -13.91 -37.70 -1.77
CA LYS A 320 -15.20 -37.11 -2.17
C LYS A 320 -15.67 -36.11 -1.11
N SER A 321 -16.17 -34.95 -1.53
CA SER A 321 -16.67 -33.92 -0.62
C SER A 321 -17.91 -34.41 0.13
N SER A 322 -17.80 -34.61 1.44
CA SER A 322 -18.86 -35.12 2.32
C SER A 322 -19.95 -34.09 2.69
N PHE A 323 -20.10 -32.99 1.95
CA PHE A 323 -21.14 -31.99 2.23
C PHE A 323 -21.87 -31.60 0.94
N GLY A 324 -23.21 -31.62 1.04
CA GLY A 324 -24.17 -31.56 -0.06
C GLY A 324 -23.93 -30.49 -1.11
N ASP A 325 -24.36 -30.86 -2.32
CA ASP A 325 -24.52 -30.07 -3.56
C ASP A 325 -23.36 -30.11 -4.57
N GLN A 326 -22.18 -30.66 -4.24
CA GLN A 326 -21.00 -30.76 -5.14
C GLN A 326 -20.54 -29.44 -5.80
N ARG A 327 -21.16 -28.29 -5.46
CA ARG A 327 -20.78 -26.98 -5.99
C ARG A 327 -19.53 -26.47 -5.28
N PRO A 328 -18.62 -25.77 -5.99
CA PRO A 328 -17.44 -25.19 -5.38
C PRO A 328 -17.85 -24.22 -4.27
N SER A 329 -17.22 -24.32 -3.09
CA SER A 329 -17.50 -23.42 -1.96
C SER A 329 -17.06 -21.99 -2.22
N ARG A 330 -16.08 -21.80 -3.12
CA ARG A 330 -15.47 -20.52 -3.47
C ARG A 330 -15.45 -20.34 -4.98
N THR A 331 -15.83 -19.16 -5.45
CA THR A 331 -15.80 -18.77 -6.87
C THR A 331 -14.98 -17.50 -7.07
N ILE A 332 -14.36 -17.34 -8.22
CA ILE A 332 -13.63 -16.13 -8.58
C ILE A 332 -14.62 -15.02 -8.94
N GLU A 333 -14.47 -13.83 -8.35
CA GLU A 333 -15.29 -12.66 -8.67
C GLU A 333 -14.64 -11.80 -9.77
N ASN A 334 -13.33 -11.55 -9.68
CA ASN A 334 -12.53 -10.82 -10.68
C ASN A 334 -11.01 -10.99 -10.45
N GLY A 335 -10.22 -10.53 -11.42
CA GLY A 335 -8.75 -10.39 -11.37
C GLY A 335 -7.96 -11.62 -11.80
N TRP A 336 -6.68 -11.42 -12.13
CA TRP A 336 -5.79 -12.43 -12.72
C TRP A 336 -4.83 -13.13 -11.73
N ASP A 337 -5.01 -12.94 -10.42
CA ASP A 337 -4.21 -13.60 -9.36
C ASP A 337 -2.69 -13.42 -9.50
N LEU A 338 -2.26 -12.29 -10.08
CA LEU A 338 -0.86 -12.01 -10.38
C LEU A 338 -0.14 -11.39 -9.18
N LEU A 339 -0.83 -10.52 -8.45
CA LEU A 339 -0.30 -9.73 -7.33
C LEU A 339 -1.19 -9.90 -6.09
N ASP A 340 -0.58 -9.82 -4.91
CA ASP A 340 -1.32 -9.76 -3.65
C ASP A 340 -1.68 -8.32 -3.24
N ASN A 341 -2.23 -8.13 -2.03
CA ASN A 341 -2.59 -6.78 -1.56
C ASN A 341 -1.38 -5.87 -1.35
N ASN A 342 -0.32 -6.41 -0.77
CA ASN A 342 0.86 -5.62 -0.44
C ASN A 342 1.65 -5.24 -1.69
N ASP A 343 1.69 -6.14 -2.67
CA ASP A 343 2.32 -5.90 -3.98
C ASP A 343 1.66 -4.71 -4.70
N VAL A 344 0.33 -4.67 -4.74
CA VAL A 344 -0.42 -3.57 -5.38
C VAL A 344 -0.24 -2.26 -4.62
N ASN A 345 -0.33 -2.27 -3.29
CA ASN A 345 -0.09 -1.07 -2.49
C ASN A 345 1.30 -0.49 -2.74
N PHE A 346 2.32 -1.35 -2.80
CA PHE A 346 3.69 -0.92 -3.11
C PHE A 346 3.81 -0.38 -4.53
N LEU A 347 3.25 -1.07 -5.51
CA LEU A 347 3.28 -0.65 -6.92
C LEU A 347 2.58 0.70 -7.09
N MET A 348 1.41 0.87 -6.49
CA MET A 348 0.67 2.13 -6.49
C MET A 348 1.50 3.24 -5.85
N ALA A 349 2.04 3.03 -4.64
CA ALA A 349 2.86 4.02 -3.96
C ALA A 349 4.07 4.44 -4.81
N ALA A 350 4.78 3.47 -5.40
CA ALA A 350 5.91 3.71 -6.29
C ALA A 350 5.52 4.48 -7.55
N MET A 351 4.44 4.08 -8.23
CA MET A 351 3.94 4.76 -9.44
C MET A 351 3.50 6.19 -9.14
N MET A 352 2.80 6.41 -8.03
CA MET A 352 2.33 7.75 -7.64
C MET A 352 3.49 8.66 -7.25
N SER A 353 4.52 8.13 -6.58
CA SER A 353 5.76 8.86 -6.29
C SER A 353 6.51 9.25 -7.55
N VAL A 354 6.86 8.29 -8.40
CA VAL A 354 7.64 8.54 -9.63
C VAL A 354 6.84 9.37 -10.62
N GLY A 355 5.55 9.09 -10.77
CA GLY A 355 4.66 9.87 -11.65
C GLY A 355 4.50 11.30 -11.17
N GLY A 356 4.41 11.55 -9.86
CA GLY A 356 4.35 12.90 -9.30
C GLY A 356 5.64 13.67 -9.57
N MET A 357 6.80 13.00 -9.43
CA MET A 357 8.10 13.55 -9.80
C MET A 357 8.19 13.87 -11.30
N ALA A 358 7.73 12.97 -12.17
CA ALA A 358 7.76 13.16 -13.62
C ALA A 358 6.82 14.30 -14.05
N ALA A 359 5.63 14.40 -13.47
CA ALA A 359 4.70 15.49 -13.73
C ALA A 359 5.26 16.85 -13.29
N ALA A 360 5.90 16.90 -12.10
CA ALA A 360 6.57 18.09 -11.61
C ALA A 360 7.79 18.48 -12.47
N SER A 361 8.60 17.49 -12.86
CA SER A 361 9.75 17.67 -13.76
C SER A 361 9.31 18.29 -15.08
N TRP A 362 8.25 17.75 -15.70
CA TRP A 362 7.69 18.28 -16.93
C TRP A 362 7.11 19.69 -16.77
N TYR A 363 6.39 19.95 -15.68
CA TYR A 363 5.72 21.24 -15.47
C TYR A 363 6.70 22.37 -15.11
N TRP A 364 7.74 22.09 -14.32
CA TRP A 364 8.74 23.05 -13.90
C TRP A 364 10.01 23.08 -14.76
N ASP A 365 10.07 22.26 -15.81
CA ASP A 365 11.25 22.08 -16.67
C ASP A 365 12.52 21.72 -15.87
N VAL A 366 12.35 20.93 -14.80
CA VAL A 366 13.45 20.47 -13.94
C VAL A 366 13.96 19.14 -14.49
N PRO A 367 15.25 19.01 -14.87
CA PRO A 367 15.79 17.78 -15.41
C PRO A 367 15.63 16.62 -14.42
N ILE A 368 15.16 15.46 -14.88
CA ILE A 368 15.00 14.28 -14.00
C ILE A 368 16.35 13.78 -13.45
N GLN A 369 17.45 14.12 -14.13
CA GLN A 369 18.82 13.88 -13.66
C GLN A 369 19.13 14.61 -12.35
N SER A 370 18.38 15.67 -12.00
CA SER A 370 18.51 16.36 -10.69
C SER A 370 18.23 15.43 -9.50
N VAL A 371 17.48 14.33 -9.72
CA VAL A 371 17.22 13.26 -8.75
C VAL A 371 18.48 12.41 -8.53
N MET A 372 19.29 12.23 -9.59
CA MET A 372 20.52 11.44 -9.59
C MET A 372 21.77 12.27 -9.28
N GLY A 373 21.64 13.60 -9.18
CA GLY A 373 22.67 14.50 -8.63
C GLY A 373 22.86 14.30 -7.12
N VAL A 374 22.90 13.02 -6.71
CA VAL A 374 23.44 12.52 -5.44
C VAL A 374 24.91 12.78 -5.50
#